data_AF-A0A538AAC1-F1
#
_entry.id   AF-A0A538AAC1-F1
#
_cell.length_a   1.000
_cell.length_b   1.000
_cell.length_c   1.000
_cell.angle_alpha   90.00
_cell.angle_beta   90.00
_cell.angle_gamma   90.00
#
_symmetry.space_group_name_H-M   'P 1'
#
loop_
_entity.id
_entity.type
_entity.pdbx_description
1 polymer ?
#
loop_
_entity_poly.entity_id
_entity_poly.type
_entity_poly.pdbx_seq_one_letter_code
_entity_poly.pdbx_strand_id
1 'polypeptide(L)'
;MTRARAVVFGGWRMLLAGLALSFVGLLVLAAVKPGARPIAYNIPTSSGSDAVGGTVFTVLTVPNRAALALFPSMGSCLGVFANVQGADVSYCAVSYQHFPSRSALGAIGPALAGGPSGIPALPAAPRAYLLFLLVPAAATVLGGMAAARRAKAPDRRVGAAVGALSGVVFALLLLAVGILASLSLRFAAHAQVGGISFVFRLGPDLVIGTLVGLAWGVAGGAIGGIIRPGVPASVPEGGSSYGFEAAPRLPAPPPEP
;
A
#
# COMPACT_ATOMS: atom_id res chain seq x y z
N MET A 1 16.95 18.31 -9.24
CA MET A 1 15.72 17.49 -9.29
C MET A 1 14.64 18.22 -8.52
N THR A 2 13.45 18.42 -9.11
CA THR A 2 12.33 19.10 -8.44
C THR A 2 11.76 18.25 -7.30
N ARG A 3 11.39 18.87 -6.17
CA ARG A 3 10.83 18.18 -4.97
C ARG A 3 9.61 17.31 -5.32
N ALA A 4 8.82 17.72 -6.31
CA ALA A 4 7.70 16.94 -6.85
C ALA A 4 8.11 15.54 -7.33
N ARG A 5 9.23 15.41 -8.06
CA ARG A 5 9.73 14.09 -8.51
C ARG A 5 10.14 13.20 -7.34
N ALA A 6 10.66 13.78 -6.27
CA ALA A 6 11.03 13.02 -5.07
C ALA A 6 9.79 12.52 -4.31
N VAL A 7 8.73 13.31 -4.24
CA VAL A 7 7.43 12.93 -3.67
C VAL A 7 6.81 11.76 -4.44
N VAL A 8 6.75 11.85 -5.78
CA VAL A 8 6.23 10.78 -6.63
C VAL A 8 7.07 9.50 -6.49
N PHE A 9 8.40 9.64 -6.51
CA PHE A 9 9.31 8.51 -6.31
C PHE A 9 9.14 7.84 -4.93
N GLY A 10 8.87 8.64 -3.89
CA GLY A 10 8.55 8.16 -2.55
C GLY A 10 7.30 7.29 -2.54
N GLY A 11 6.19 7.83 -3.04
CA GLY A 11 4.90 7.12 -3.06
C GLY A 11 4.96 5.85 -3.90
N TRP A 12 5.63 5.89 -5.05
CA TRP A 12 5.89 4.71 -5.88
C TRP A 12 6.68 3.63 -5.13
N ARG A 13 7.73 4.01 -4.39
CA ARG A 13 8.51 3.07 -3.58
C ARG A 13 7.71 2.48 -2.42
N MET A 14 6.84 3.27 -1.77
CA MET A 14 5.95 2.75 -0.73
C MET A 14 5.05 1.65 -1.30
N LEU A 15 4.47 1.88 -2.48
CA LEU A 15 3.62 0.89 -3.14
C LEU A 15 4.41 -0.38 -3.48
N LEU A 16 5.55 -0.25 -4.17
CA LEU A 16 6.36 -1.41 -4.56
C LEU A 16 6.86 -2.21 -3.35
N ALA A 17 7.34 -1.53 -2.31
CA ALA A 17 7.77 -2.20 -1.08
C ALA A 17 6.60 -2.89 -0.38
N GLY A 18 5.43 -2.24 -0.32
CA GLY A 18 4.21 -2.82 0.26
C GLY A 18 3.76 -4.08 -0.49
N LEU A 19 3.71 -4.03 -1.82
CA LEU A 19 3.37 -5.19 -2.65
C LEU A 19 4.38 -6.33 -2.48
N ALA A 20 5.68 -6.03 -2.54
CA ALA A 20 6.74 -7.04 -2.39
C ALA A 20 6.71 -7.70 -1.00
N LEU A 21 6.64 -6.91 0.07
CA LEU A 21 6.57 -7.42 1.44
C LEU A 21 5.28 -8.20 1.71
N SER A 22 4.15 -7.76 1.14
CA SER A 22 2.87 -8.50 1.24
C SER A 22 2.97 -9.86 0.57
N PHE A 23 3.57 -9.91 -0.63
CA PHE A 23 3.78 -11.16 -1.34
C PHE A 23 4.74 -12.09 -0.59
N VAL A 24 5.85 -11.57 -0.07
CA VAL A 24 6.77 -12.34 0.79
C VAL A 24 6.04 -12.89 2.02
N GLY A 25 5.17 -12.10 2.65
CA GLY A 25 4.33 -12.54 3.75
C GLY A 25 3.41 -13.71 3.36
N LEU A 26 2.84 -13.69 2.16
CA LEU A 26 2.06 -14.82 1.62
C LEU A 26 2.92 -16.07 1.40
N LEU A 27 4.15 -15.93 0.89
CA LEU A 27 5.06 -17.06 0.70
C LEU A 27 5.44 -17.71 2.03
N VAL A 28 5.75 -16.90 3.06
CA VAL A 28 6.04 -17.40 4.41
C VAL A 28 4.81 -18.12 4.98
N LEU A 29 3.61 -17.56 4.79
CA LEU A 29 2.38 -18.20 5.25
C LEU A 29 2.13 -19.54 4.55
N ALA A 30 2.41 -19.63 3.25
CA ALA A 30 2.29 -20.87 2.47
C ALA A 30 3.30 -21.95 2.90
N ALA A 31 4.49 -21.55 3.36
CA ALA A 31 5.49 -22.45 3.91
C ALA A 31 5.07 -23.00 5.29
N VAL A 32 4.55 -22.14 6.17
CA VAL A 32 4.15 -22.52 7.53
C VAL A 32 2.81 -23.28 7.55
N LYS A 33 1.85 -22.89 6.71
CA LYS A 33 0.53 -23.51 6.60
C LYS A 33 0.33 -24.07 5.18
N PRO A 34 0.51 -25.38 4.97
CA PRO A 34 0.33 -26.00 3.66
C PRO A 34 -1.05 -25.75 3.03
N GLY A 35 -2.10 -25.61 3.85
CA GLY A 35 -3.45 -25.24 3.38
C GLY A 35 -3.58 -23.82 2.84
N ALA A 36 -2.60 -22.94 3.03
CA ALA A 36 -2.56 -21.58 2.49
C ALA A 36 -1.79 -21.49 1.15
N ARG A 37 -1.21 -22.60 0.67
CA ARG A 37 -0.48 -22.63 -0.61
C ARG A 37 -1.31 -22.17 -1.83
N PRO A 38 -2.61 -22.47 -1.97
CA PRO A 38 -3.43 -21.96 -3.08
C PRO A 38 -3.55 -20.43 -3.11
N ILE A 39 -3.31 -19.76 -1.97
CA ILE A 39 -3.35 -18.29 -1.85
C ILE A 39 -2.06 -17.69 -2.44
N ALA A 40 -0.93 -18.37 -2.26
CA ALA A 40 0.38 -17.93 -2.76
C ALA A 40 0.69 -18.43 -4.18
N TYR A 41 0.18 -19.60 -4.57
CA TYR A 41 0.45 -20.27 -5.85
C TYR A 41 -0.87 -20.71 -6.51
N ASN A 42 -1.03 -20.55 -7.83
CA ASN A 42 -1.99 -21.41 -8.51
C ASN A 42 -1.31 -22.77 -8.56
N ILE A 43 -1.82 -23.75 -7.82
CA ILE A 43 -1.32 -25.12 -7.89
C ILE A 43 -2.10 -25.80 -9.02
N PRO A 44 -1.52 -25.97 -10.22
CA PRO A 44 -2.14 -26.78 -11.25
C PRO A 44 -2.26 -28.22 -10.72
N THR A 45 -3.45 -28.80 -10.84
CA THR A 45 -3.75 -30.17 -10.39
C THR A 45 -3.30 -31.24 -11.39
N SER A 46 -2.73 -30.85 -12.53
CA SER A 46 -2.31 -31.73 -13.63
C SER A 46 -0.86 -31.46 -14.06
N SER A 47 -0.18 -32.53 -14.52
CA SER A 47 1.18 -32.48 -15.07
C SER A 47 1.19 -32.11 -16.56
N GLY A 48 2.26 -31.44 -17.03
CA GLY A 48 2.46 -31.12 -18.45
C GLY A 48 2.22 -29.64 -18.79
N SER A 49 1.58 -29.36 -19.93
CA SER A 49 1.26 -27.98 -20.38
C SER A 49 0.42 -27.19 -19.39
N ASP A 50 -0.42 -27.86 -18.60
CA ASP A 50 -1.23 -27.27 -17.54
C ASP A 50 -0.38 -26.78 -16.35
N ALA A 51 0.76 -27.44 -16.10
CA ALA A 51 1.72 -27.01 -15.07
C ALA A 51 2.44 -25.72 -15.49
N VAL A 52 2.78 -25.60 -16.77
CA VAL A 52 3.35 -24.39 -17.37
C VAL A 52 2.32 -23.26 -17.37
N GLY A 53 1.08 -23.56 -17.78
CA GLY A 53 -0.04 -22.61 -17.76
C GLY A 53 -0.35 -22.09 -16.35
N GLY A 54 -0.39 -22.97 -15.35
CA GLY A 54 -0.56 -22.59 -13.94
C GLY A 54 0.59 -21.75 -13.39
N THR A 55 1.82 -21.96 -13.86
CA THR A 55 2.98 -21.16 -13.48
C THR A 55 2.92 -19.77 -14.11
N VAL A 56 2.63 -19.66 -15.41
CA VAL A 56 2.47 -18.37 -16.11
C VAL A 56 1.32 -17.57 -15.51
N PHE A 57 0.19 -18.22 -15.22
CA PHE A 57 -0.96 -17.57 -14.59
C PHE A 57 -0.66 -17.14 -13.14
N THR A 58 0.16 -17.90 -12.41
CA THR A 58 0.66 -17.48 -11.09
C THR A 58 1.48 -16.20 -11.20
N VAL A 59 2.46 -16.14 -12.12
CA VAL A 59 3.30 -14.94 -12.33
C VAL A 59 2.44 -13.72 -12.70
N LEU A 60 1.48 -13.89 -13.60
CA LEU A 60 0.57 -12.82 -14.04
C LEU A 60 -0.37 -12.34 -12.93
N THR A 61 -0.73 -13.20 -11.98
CA THR A 61 -1.62 -12.84 -10.86
C THR A 61 -0.88 -12.37 -9.61
N VAL A 62 0.46 -12.39 -9.59
CA VAL A 62 1.27 -11.88 -8.45
C VAL A 62 0.89 -10.46 -8.05
N PRO A 63 0.79 -9.47 -8.96
CA PRO A 63 0.46 -8.10 -8.56
C PRO A 63 -0.92 -8.01 -7.90
N ASN A 64 -1.88 -8.78 -8.41
CA ASN A 64 -3.24 -8.80 -7.88
C ASN A 64 -3.25 -9.44 -6.48
N ARG A 65 -2.57 -10.58 -6.27
CA ARG A 65 -2.47 -11.23 -4.96
C ARG A 65 -1.75 -10.38 -3.92
N ALA A 66 -0.66 -9.74 -4.32
CA ALA A 66 0.07 -8.81 -3.47
C ALA A 66 -0.81 -7.64 -3.03
N ALA A 67 -1.60 -7.07 -3.95
CA ALA A 67 -2.58 -6.04 -3.62
C ALA A 67 -3.63 -6.55 -2.64
N LEU A 68 -4.26 -7.70 -2.94
CA LEU A 68 -5.29 -8.30 -2.09
C LEU A 68 -4.80 -8.66 -0.68
N ALA A 69 -3.50 -8.90 -0.48
CA ALA A 69 -2.89 -9.07 0.85
C ALA A 69 -2.49 -7.74 1.51
N LEU A 70 -2.11 -6.73 0.73
CA LEU A 70 -1.72 -5.42 1.23
C LEU A 70 -2.89 -4.73 1.94
N PHE A 71 -4.10 -4.73 1.36
CA PHE A 71 -5.29 -4.10 1.98
C PHE A 71 -5.61 -4.62 3.38
N PRO A 72 -5.78 -5.94 3.63
CA PRO A 72 -6.01 -6.46 4.97
C PRO A 72 -4.81 -6.27 5.90
N SER A 73 -3.57 -6.23 5.39
CA SER A 73 -2.40 -5.89 6.23
C SER A 73 -2.43 -4.46 6.78
N MET A 74 -3.09 -3.54 6.07
CA MET A 74 -3.34 -2.18 6.56
C MET A 74 -4.50 -2.11 7.54
N GLY A 75 -5.31 -3.17 7.62
CA GLY A 75 -6.54 -3.25 8.42
C GLY A 75 -7.81 -2.98 7.63
N SER A 76 -7.72 -2.84 6.30
CA SER A 76 -8.89 -2.73 5.43
C SER A 76 -9.61 -4.06 5.29
N CYS A 77 -10.90 -3.99 5.00
CA CYS A 77 -11.66 -5.17 4.64
C CYS A 77 -11.36 -5.64 3.21
N LEU A 78 -11.25 -6.95 3.01
CA LEU A 78 -11.41 -7.64 1.72
C LEU A 78 -12.77 -8.35 1.72
N GLY A 79 -13.59 -8.08 0.72
CA GLY A 79 -15.00 -8.49 0.78
C GLY A 79 -15.73 -8.55 -0.55
N VAL A 80 -17.02 -8.80 -0.43
CA VAL A 80 -17.98 -8.79 -1.54
C VAL A 80 -18.85 -7.56 -1.38
N PHE A 81 -18.95 -6.77 -2.43
CA PHE A 81 -19.81 -5.59 -2.49
C PHE A 81 -20.78 -5.79 -3.65
N ALA A 82 -22.07 -5.83 -3.36
CA ALA A 82 -23.12 -6.04 -4.34
C ALA A 82 -24.09 -4.87 -4.34
N ASN A 83 -24.48 -4.41 -5.52
CA ASN A 83 -25.65 -3.54 -5.67
C ASN A 83 -26.80 -4.37 -6.24
N VAL A 84 -27.89 -4.48 -5.47
CA VAL A 84 -29.08 -5.24 -5.84
C VAL A 84 -30.25 -4.27 -5.90
N GLN A 85 -30.71 -3.95 -7.12
CA GLN A 85 -31.83 -3.04 -7.35
C GLN A 85 -31.71 -1.68 -6.60
N GLY A 86 -30.49 -1.14 -6.51
CA GLY A 86 -30.23 0.13 -5.83
C GLY A 86 -29.94 0.02 -4.32
N ALA A 87 -30.05 -1.16 -3.73
CA ALA A 87 -29.59 -1.41 -2.36
C ALA A 87 -28.15 -1.92 -2.34
N ASP A 88 -27.29 -1.27 -1.55
CA ASP A 88 -25.90 -1.69 -1.36
C ASP A 88 -25.80 -2.73 -0.25
N VAL A 89 -25.32 -3.92 -0.61
CA VAL A 89 -25.01 -5.01 0.32
C VAL A 89 -23.50 -5.20 0.32
N SER A 90 -22.88 -4.99 1.48
CA SER A 90 -21.44 -5.21 1.66
C SER A 90 -21.20 -6.29 2.70
N TYR A 91 -20.24 -7.17 2.41
CA TYR A 91 -19.84 -8.24 3.32
C TYR A 91 -18.32 -8.29 3.44
N CYS A 92 -17.84 -8.27 4.69
CA CYS A 92 -16.42 -8.37 4.98
C CYS A 92 -15.98 -9.82 5.16
N ALA A 93 -15.26 -10.35 4.17
CA ALA A 93 -14.77 -11.72 4.20
C ALA A 93 -13.47 -11.85 5.01
N VAL A 94 -12.57 -10.86 4.91
CA VAL A 94 -11.27 -10.87 5.59
C VAL A 94 -10.91 -9.48 6.12
N SER A 95 -10.69 -9.39 7.43
CA SER A 95 -10.09 -8.27 8.15
C SER A 95 -9.49 -8.76 9.48
N TYR A 96 -8.84 -7.89 10.26
CA TYR A 96 -8.39 -8.27 11.60
C TYR A 96 -9.54 -8.64 12.55
N GLN A 97 -10.74 -8.13 12.29
CA GLN A 97 -11.94 -8.44 13.07
C GLN A 97 -12.75 -9.60 12.49
N HIS A 98 -12.57 -9.93 11.21
CA HIS A 98 -13.31 -10.98 10.50
C HIS A 98 -12.33 -11.91 9.79
N PHE A 99 -12.08 -13.10 10.35
CA PHE A 99 -11.14 -14.07 9.81
C PHE A 99 -11.86 -15.38 9.42
N PRO A 100 -11.68 -15.87 8.18
CA PRO A 100 -12.37 -17.06 7.71
C PRO A 100 -11.82 -18.30 8.42
N SER A 101 -12.61 -18.87 9.32
CA SER A 101 -12.37 -20.19 9.92
C SER A 101 -13.06 -21.28 9.09
N ARG A 102 -12.57 -22.53 9.14
CA ARG A 102 -13.19 -23.65 8.39
C ARG A 102 -14.66 -23.86 8.75
N SER A 103 -15.03 -23.63 10.00
CA SER A 103 -16.41 -23.68 10.48
C SER A 103 -17.26 -22.53 9.96
N ALA A 104 -16.71 -21.31 9.90
CA ALA A 104 -17.42 -20.15 9.34
C ALA A 104 -17.64 -20.30 7.83
N LEU A 105 -16.64 -20.78 7.08
CA LEU A 105 -16.74 -21.01 5.63
C LEU A 105 -17.83 -22.03 5.27
N GLY A 106 -18.02 -23.09 6.07
CA GLY A 106 -19.09 -24.06 5.88
C GLY A 106 -20.51 -23.49 6.08
N ALA A 107 -20.64 -22.40 6.84
CA ALA A 107 -21.91 -21.74 7.10
C ALA A 107 -22.25 -20.64 6.08
N ILE A 108 -21.29 -20.20 5.25
CA ILE A 108 -21.51 -19.16 4.22
C ILE A 108 -22.45 -19.67 3.10
N GLY A 109 -22.30 -20.92 2.66
CA GLY A 109 -23.15 -21.51 1.61
C GLY A 109 -24.65 -21.48 1.97
N PRO A 110 -25.03 -22.01 3.15
CA PRO A 110 -26.41 -21.92 3.66
C PRO A 110 -26.88 -20.48 3.92
N ALA A 111 -25.99 -19.62 4.42
CA ALA A 111 -26.30 -18.22 4.72
C ALA A 111 -26.64 -17.39 3.47
N LEU A 112 -25.88 -17.60 2.38
CA LEU A 112 -26.13 -16.93 1.10
C LEU A 112 -27.45 -17.39 0.46
N ALA A 113 -27.91 -18.61 0.76
CA ALA A 113 -29.21 -19.11 0.34
C ALA A 113 -30.38 -18.57 1.20
N GLY A 114 -30.11 -18.13 2.44
CA GLY A 114 -31.10 -17.62 3.39
C GLY A 114 -31.34 -16.10 3.37
N GLY A 115 -30.61 -15.35 2.53
CA GLY A 115 -30.74 -13.89 2.42
C GLY A 115 -29.75 -13.10 3.31
N PRO A 116 -29.75 -11.75 3.22
CA PRO A 116 -28.71 -10.88 3.77
C PRO A 116 -28.56 -10.90 5.30
N SER A 117 -29.55 -11.40 6.03
CA SER A 117 -29.55 -11.56 7.49
C SER A 117 -28.95 -12.88 7.98
N GLY A 118 -28.59 -13.81 7.08
CA GLY A 118 -28.08 -15.14 7.43
C GLY A 118 -26.57 -15.23 7.62
N ILE A 119 -25.80 -14.17 7.33
CA ILE A 119 -24.34 -14.26 7.24
C ILE A 119 -23.71 -14.26 8.65
N PRO A 120 -23.04 -15.35 9.06
CA PRO A 120 -22.50 -15.47 10.42
C PRO A 120 -21.34 -14.50 10.67
N ALA A 121 -21.25 -13.97 11.90
CA ALA A 121 -20.12 -13.16 12.33
C ALA A 121 -18.83 -14.01 12.36
N LEU A 122 -17.78 -13.52 11.71
CA LEU A 122 -16.49 -14.22 11.68
C LEU A 122 -15.69 -13.91 12.95
N PRO A 123 -14.90 -14.88 13.47
CA PRO A 123 -14.00 -14.63 14.59
C PRO A 123 -12.86 -13.68 14.20
N ALA A 124 -12.28 -12.99 15.17
CA ALA A 124 -11.12 -12.14 14.95
C ALA A 124 -9.88 -12.93 14.49
N ALA A 125 -8.97 -12.25 13.79
CA ALA A 125 -7.74 -12.85 13.30
C ALA A 125 -6.81 -13.28 14.45
N PRO A 126 -6.13 -14.44 14.32
CA PRO A 126 -5.12 -14.84 15.31
C PRO A 126 -4.03 -13.78 15.47
N ARG A 127 -3.56 -13.55 16.71
CA ARG A 127 -2.60 -12.48 17.04
C ARG A 127 -1.33 -12.50 16.19
N ALA A 128 -0.87 -13.67 15.74
CA ALA A 128 0.29 -13.80 14.86
C ALA A 128 0.13 -13.03 13.53
N TYR A 129 -1.09 -12.84 13.02
CA TYR A 129 -1.34 -12.06 11.80
C TYR A 129 -1.16 -10.55 12.02
N LEU A 130 -1.08 -10.05 13.25
CA LEU A 130 -0.72 -8.66 13.53
C LEU A 130 0.70 -8.33 13.04
N LEU A 131 1.57 -9.33 12.86
CA LEU A 131 2.88 -9.12 12.22
C LEU A 131 2.77 -8.58 10.79
N PHE A 132 1.63 -8.80 10.11
CA PHE A 132 1.40 -8.17 8.80
C PHE A 132 1.28 -6.65 8.87
N LEU A 133 0.99 -6.04 10.04
CA LEU A 133 1.03 -4.58 10.21
C LEU A 133 2.45 -4.01 10.00
N LEU A 134 3.48 -4.84 10.16
CA LEU A 134 4.87 -4.43 9.87
C LEU A 134 5.07 -4.15 8.37
N VAL A 135 4.26 -4.75 7.49
CA VAL A 135 4.35 -4.56 6.04
C VAL A 135 4.07 -3.10 5.65
N PRO A 136 2.88 -2.52 5.92
CA PRO A 136 2.62 -1.12 5.59
C PRO A 136 3.50 -0.16 6.39
N ALA A 137 3.83 -0.48 7.64
CA ALA A 137 4.73 0.34 8.46
C ALA A 137 6.13 0.45 7.82
N ALA A 138 6.76 -0.68 7.48
CA ALA A 138 8.07 -0.69 6.86
C ALA A 138 8.04 -0.03 5.47
N ALA A 139 7.04 -0.33 4.65
CA ALA A 139 6.91 0.23 3.30
C ALA A 139 6.81 1.76 3.30
N THR A 140 5.96 2.32 4.17
CA THR A 140 5.73 3.77 4.27
C THR A 140 6.93 4.50 4.87
N VAL A 141 7.56 3.95 5.92
CA VAL A 141 8.77 4.53 6.53
C VAL A 141 9.96 4.50 5.56
N LEU A 142 10.20 3.37 4.88
CA LEU A 142 11.27 3.25 3.88
C LEU A 142 11.06 4.16 2.67
N GLY A 143 9.81 4.32 2.22
CA GLY A 143 9.44 5.25 1.16
C GLY A 143 9.64 6.71 1.55
N GLY A 144 9.24 7.10 2.76
CA GLY A 144 9.44 8.45 3.31
C GLY A 144 10.93 8.80 3.43
N MET A 145 11.75 7.88 3.95
CA MET A 145 13.21 8.04 4.00
C MET A 145 13.83 8.20 2.62
N ALA A 146 13.32 7.49 1.60
CA ALA A 146 13.82 7.62 0.24
C ALA A 146 13.40 8.96 -0.41
N ALA A 147 12.17 9.41 -0.16
CA ALA A 147 11.64 10.68 -0.64
C ALA A 147 12.43 11.87 -0.07
N ALA A 148 12.62 11.90 1.26
CA ALA A 148 13.33 12.98 1.94
C ALA A 148 14.81 13.08 1.50
N ARG A 149 15.50 11.94 1.37
CA ARG A 149 16.86 11.88 0.83
C ARG A 149 16.95 12.43 -0.60
N ARG A 150 16.02 12.02 -1.47
CA ARG A 150 16.01 12.44 -2.88
C ARG A 150 15.60 13.91 -3.05
N ALA A 151 14.78 14.44 -2.14
CA ALA A 151 14.40 15.85 -2.09
C ALA A 151 15.50 16.75 -1.48
N LYS A 152 16.57 16.19 -0.92
CA LYS A 152 17.61 16.91 -0.16
C LYS A 152 16.99 17.79 0.93
N ALA A 153 16.09 17.21 1.73
CA ALA A 153 15.36 17.95 2.76
C ALA A 153 16.33 18.53 3.82
N PRO A 154 16.43 19.86 3.97
CA PRO A 154 17.43 20.51 4.81
C PRO A 154 17.23 20.25 6.30
N ASP A 155 16.00 20.00 6.72
CA ASP A 155 15.63 19.76 8.12
C ASP A 155 14.57 18.67 8.25
N ARG A 156 14.30 18.25 9.49
CA ARG A 156 13.33 17.21 9.83
C ARG A 156 11.90 17.60 9.48
N ARG A 157 11.52 18.88 9.53
CA ARG A 157 10.16 19.35 9.22
C ARG A 157 9.90 19.25 7.73
N VAL A 158 10.85 19.68 6.91
CA VAL A 158 10.79 19.51 5.45
C VAL A 158 10.81 18.03 5.07
N GLY A 159 11.62 17.22 5.77
CA GLY A 159 11.62 15.77 5.61
C GLY A 159 10.25 15.16 5.89
N ALA A 160 9.63 15.53 7.02
CA ALA A 160 8.29 15.10 7.39
C ALA A 160 7.24 15.49 6.33
N ALA A 161 7.26 16.74 5.86
CA ALA A 161 6.32 17.22 4.85
C ALA A 161 6.48 16.49 3.50
N VAL A 162 7.71 16.29 3.02
CA VAL A 162 7.99 15.52 1.80
C VAL A 162 7.53 14.06 1.96
N GLY A 163 7.79 13.48 3.13
CA GLY A 163 7.33 12.14 3.48
C GLY A 163 5.80 12.01 3.49
N ALA A 164 5.10 12.92 4.15
CA ALA A 164 3.64 12.97 4.19
C ALA A 164 3.03 13.12 2.79
N LEU A 165 3.57 14.04 1.97
CA LEU A 165 3.12 14.23 0.58
C LEU A 165 3.35 12.97 -0.27
N SER A 166 4.44 12.24 -0.05
CA SER A 166 4.66 10.96 -0.71
C SER A 166 3.65 9.89 -0.27
N GLY A 167 3.16 9.98 0.97
CA GLY A 167 2.04 9.20 1.48
C GLY A 167 0.72 9.44 0.74
N VAL A 168 0.44 10.69 0.35
CA VAL A 168 -0.73 11.02 -0.49
C VAL A 168 -0.61 10.36 -1.86
N VAL A 169 0.56 10.45 -2.50
CA VAL A 169 0.81 9.77 -3.78
C VAL A 169 0.66 8.26 -3.64
N PHE A 170 1.17 7.68 -2.55
CA PHE A 170 0.97 6.26 -2.25
C PHE A 170 -0.52 5.90 -2.16
N ALA A 171 -1.34 6.68 -1.46
CA ALA A 171 -2.77 6.42 -1.35
C ALA A 171 -3.49 6.47 -2.70
N LEU A 172 -3.13 7.41 -3.58
CA LEU A 172 -3.69 7.51 -4.93
C LEU A 172 -3.30 6.30 -5.80
N LEU A 173 -2.03 5.89 -5.74
CA LEU A 173 -1.54 4.71 -6.44
C LEU A 173 -2.17 3.43 -5.89
N LEU A 174 -2.35 3.35 -4.57
CA LEU A 174 -3.00 2.25 -3.89
C LEU A 174 -4.47 2.13 -4.31
N LEU A 175 -5.21 3.25 -4.41
CA LEU A 175 -6.56 3.28 -4.94
C LEU A 175 -6.60 2.75 -6.37
N ALA A 176 -5.69 3.21 -7.24
CA ALA A 176 -5.59 2.72 -8.61
C ALA A 176 -5.34 1.21 -8.65
N VAL A 177 -4.40 0.71 -7.84
CA VAL A 177 -4.14 -0.73 -7.70
C VAL A 177 -5.34 -1.48 -7.16
N GLY A 178 -6.07 -0.93 -6.19
CA GLY A 178 -7.29 -1.53 -5.65
C GLY A 178 -8.40 -1.66 -6.68
N ILE A 179 -8.56 -0.65 -7.56
CA ILE A 179 -9.48 -0.69 -8.69
C ILE A 179 -9.07 -1.79 -9.69
N LEU A 180 -7.78 -1.83 -10.07
CA LEU A 180 -7.26 -2.84 -11.01
C LEU A 180 -7.31 -4.27 -10.44
N ALA A 181 -7.16 -4.41 -9.12
CA ALA A 181 -7.20 -5.68 -8.43
C ALA A 181 -8.63 -6.21 -8.22
N SER A 182 -9.63 -5.33 -8.26
CA SER A 182 -11.03 -5.69 -8.01
C SER A 182 -11.64 -6.41 -9.21
N LEU A 183 -12.20 -7.60 -8.98
CA LEU A 183 -13.00 -8.28 -10.00
C LEU A 183 -14.45 -7.81 -9.90
N SER A 184 -15.00 -7.31 -11.00
CA SER A 184 -16.40 -6.93 -11.11
C SER A 184 -17.14 -7.87 -12.05
N LEU A 185 -18.15 -8.56 -11.54
CA LEU A 185 -19.05 -9.43 -12.30
C LEU A 185 -20.40 -8.72 -12.43
N ARG A 186 -20.88 -8.56 -13.67
CA ARG A 186 -22.20 -8.00 -13.96
C ARG A 186 -23.08 -9.12 -14.49
N PHE A 187 -24.18 -9.40 -13.80
CA PHE A 187 -25.19 -10.32 -14.28
C PHE A 187 -26.42 -9.51 -14.71
N ALA A 188 -26.81 -9.66 -15.96
CA ALA A 188 -28.09 -9.15 -16.46
C ALA A 188 -29.03 -10.33 -16.63
N ALA A 189 -29.97 -10.51 -15.70
CA ALA A 189 -31.03 -11.48 -15.85
C ALA A 189 -32.20 -10.81 -16.56
N HIS A 190 -32.50 -11.24 -17.79
CA HIS A 190 -33.74 -10.87 -18.46
C HIS A 190 -34.85 -11.81 -17.96
N ALA A 191 -35.60 -11.36 -16.96
CA ALA A 191 -36.90 -11.96 -16.67
C ALA A 191 -37.95 -11.32 -17.59
N GLN A 192 -38.96 -12.10 -18.01
CA GLN A 192 -40.01 -11.71 -18.95
C GLN A 192 -40.82 -10.44 -18.57
N VAL A 193 -40.60 -9.87 -17.38
CA VAL A 193 -41.36 -8.71 -16.84
C VAL A 193 -40.44 -7.60 -16.29
N GLY A 194 -39.14 -7.62 -16.59
CA GLY A 194 -38.20 -6.57 -16.19
C GLY A 194 -36.77 -7.08 -16.04
N GLY A 195 -35.79 -6.34 -16.56
CA GLY A 195 -34.38 -6.68 -16.44
C GLY A 195 -33.89 -6.44 -15.01
N ILE A 196 -33.43 -7.50 -14.33
CA ILE A 196 -32.74 -7.35 -13.04
C ILE A 196 -31.24 -7.37 -13.30
N SER A 197 -30.58 -6.26 -13.03
CA SER A 197 -29.12 -6.16 -13.08
C SER A 197 -28.55 -6.32 -11.67
N PHE A 198 -27.55 -7.20 -11.56
CA PHE A 198 -26.76 -7.40 -10.34
C PHE A 198 -25.30 -7.09 -10.65
N VAL A 199 -24.67 -6.25 -9.84
CA VAL A 199 -23.24 -5.97 -9.94
C VAL A 199 -22.56 -6.48 -8.68
N PHE A 200 -21.67 -7.46 -8.81
CA PHE A 200 -20.86 -7.99 -7.72
C PHE A 200 -19.41 -7.55 -7.90
N ARG A 201 -18.82 -6.94 -6.88
CA ARG A 201 -17.40 -6.61 -6.81
C ARG A 201 -16.73 -7.43 -5.72
N LEU A 202 -15.72 -8.19 -6.12
CA LEU A 202 -14.81 -8.92 -5.25
C LEU A 202 -13.51 -8.12 -5.16
N GLY A 203 -13.18 -7.64 -3.97
CA GLY A 203 -11.98 -6.83 -3.82
C GLY A 203 -11.89 -6.14 -2.48
N PRO A 204 -10.89 -5.26 -2.31
CA PRO A 204 -10.77 -4.44 -1.12
C PRO A 204 -11.89 -3.40 -1.05
N ASP A 205 -12.24 -3.00 0.17
CA ASP A 205 -12.99 -1.77 0.38
C ASP A 205 -12.15 -0.60 -0.12
N LEU A 206 -12.53 0.00 -1.25
CA LEU A 206 -11.78 1.09 -1.84
C LEU A 206 -11.83 2.37 -1.00
N VAL A 207 -12.90 2.60 -0.25
CA VAL A 207 -13.06 3.84 0.54
C VAL A 207 -12.23 3.69 1.81
N ILE A 208 -12.54 2.67 2.62
CA ILE A 208 -11.83 2.42 3.88
C ILE A 208 -10.36 2.10 3.60
N GLY A 209 -10.07 1.29 2.59
CA GLY A 209 -8.70 0.94 2.21
C GLY A 209 -7.86 2.13 1.78
N THR A 210 -8.45 3.09 1.06
CA THR A 210 -7.72 4.31 0.66
C THR A 210 -7.52 5.25 1.85
N LEU A 211 -8.52 5.40 2.73
CA LEU A 211 -8.39 6.23 3.94
C LEU A 211 -7.33 5.67 4.90
N VAL A 212 -7.35 4.37 5.14
CA VAL A 212 -6.37 3.70 5.99
C VAL A 212 -4.99 3.70 5.33
N GLY A 213 -4.92 3.50 4.00
CA GLY A 213 -3.69 3.64 3.23
C GLY A 213 -3.11 5.06 3.27
N LEU A 214 -3.97 6.09 3.23
CA LEU A 214 -3.58 7.48 3.41
C LEU A 214 -3.04 7.73 4.81
N ALA A 215 -3.69 7.22 5.85
CA ALA A 215 -3.22 7.34 7.23
C ALA A 215 -1.83 6.71 7.41
N TRP A 216 -1.64 5.47 6.93
CA TRP A 216 -0.33 4.81 6.92
C TRP A 216 0.71 5.58 6.11
N GLY A 217 0.35 6.01 4.91
CA GLY A 217 1.23 6.74 4.00
C GLY A 217 1.70 8.06 4.60
N VAL A 218 0.78 8.84 5.16
CA VAL A 218 1.09 10.14 5.77
C VAL A 218 1.90 9.96 7.04
N ALA A 219 1.45 9.12 7.97
CA ALA A 219 2.13 8.92 9.25
C ALA A 219 3.51 8.26 9.07
N GLY A 220 3.57 7.12 8.39
CA GLY A 220 4.82 6.40 8.14
C GLY A 220 5.76 7.18 7.22
N GLY A 221 5.22 7.84 6.19
CA GLY A 221 5.99 8.73 5.32
C GLY A 221 6.63 9.88 6.09
N ALA A 222 5.88 10.56 6.96
CA ALA A 222 6.39 11.63 7.81
C ALA A 222 7.48 11.14 8.76
N ILE A 223 7.25 10.01 9.45
CA ILE A 223 8.24 9.38 10.34
C ILE A 223 9.53 9.05 9.56
N GLY A 224 9.40 8.41 8.40
CA GLY A 224 10.53 8.12 7.53
C GLY A 224 11.30 9.37 7.09
N GLY A 225 10.57 10.44 6.76
CA GLY A 225 11.17 11.72 6.40
C GLY A 225 11.95 12.40 7.53
N ILE A 226 11.51 12.22 8.78
CA ILE A 226 12.17 12.75 9.98
C ILE A 226 13.46 11.98 10.29
N ILE A 227 13.45 10.65 10.13
CA ILE A 227 14.58 9.77 10.50
C ILE A 227 15.82 10.07 9.66
N ARG A 228 15.65 10.38 8.36
CA ARG A 228 16.77 10.54 7.43
C ARG A 228 16.58 11.76 6.51
N PRO A 229 16.69 13.00 7.03
CA PRO A 229 16.67 14.19 6.20
C PRO A 229 17.82 14.14 5.18
N GLY A 230 17.63 14.80 4.04
CA GLY A 230 18.66 14.82 3.02
C GLY A 230 19.80 15.73 3.49
N VAL A 231 21.02 15.20 3.55
CA VAL A 231 22.20 15.96 3.98
C VAL A 231 22.21 17.30 3.23
N PRO A 232 22.15 18.46 3.93
CA PRO A 232 22.28 19.73 3.26
C PRO A 232 23.59 19.71 2.49
N ALA A 233 23.57 20.17 1.24
CA ALA A 233 24.83 20.48 0.57
C ALA A 233 25.56 21.43 1.51
N SER A 234 26.72 21.04 2.00
CA SER A 234 27.61 21.92 2.75
C SER A 234 27.70 23.21 1.95
N VAL A 235 27.13 24.29 2.50
CA VAL A 235 27.52 25.63 2.07
C VAL A 235 29.03 25.65 2.28
N PRO A 236 29.86 25.92 1.26
CA PRO A 236 31.27 26.14 1.51
C PRO A 236 31.35 27.27 2.54
N GLU A 237 31.76 26.96 3.77
CA GLU A 237 32.34 27.96 4.66
C GLU A 237 33.62 28.42 3.99
N GLY A 238 33.48 29.44 3.16
CA GLY A 238 34.52 29.97 2.30
C GLY A 238 34.02 31.29 1.76
N GLY A 239 33.84 32.24 2.68
CA GLY A 239 33.60 33.63 2.32
C GLY A 239 34.70 34.15 1.40
N SER A 240 34.26 34.93 0.41
CA SER A 240 34.99 36.05 -0.19
C SER A 240 36.48 35.87 -0.45
N SER A 241 36.84 35.33 -1.62
CA SER A 241 38.09 35.70 -2.28
C SER A 241 37.98 35.60 -3.79
N TYR A 242 37.01 36.31 -4.38
CA TYR A 242 37.20 36.79 -5.74
C TYR A 242 38.24 37.93 -5.68
N GLY A 243 39.51 37.55 -5.70
CA GLY A 243 40.59 38.24 -6.40
C GLY A 243 40.82 39.74 -6.22
N PHE A 244 40.29 40.41 -5.20
CA PHE A 244 40.84 41.69 -4.77
C PHE A 244 41.79 41.42 -3.61
N GLU A 245 43.07 41.39 -3.96
CA GLU A 245 44.18 41.58 -3.05
C GLU A 245 43.81 42.75 -2.13
N ALA A 246 43.72 42.49 -0.82
CA ALA A 246 43.48 43.56 0.14
C ALA A 246 44.58 44.61 -0.08
N ALA A 247 44.18 45.84 -0.40
CA ALA A 247 45.11 46.93 -0.66
C ALA A 247 46.18 46.96 0.45
N PRO A 248 47.48 47.05 0.12
CA PRO A 248 48.53 47.07 1.12
C PRO A 248 48.22 48.19 2.12
N ARG A 249 48.20 47.83 3.41
CA ARG A 249 48.00 48.81 4.47
C ARG A 249 49.10 49.85 4.35
N LEU A 250 48.74 51.09 4.01
CA LEU A 250 49.66 52.21 4.05
C LEU A 250 50.18 52.36 5.50
N PRO A 251 51.50 52.50 5.70
CA PRO A 251 52.05 52.77 7.03
C PRO A 251 51.49 54.10 7.56
N ALA A 252 51.27 54.15 8.88
CA ALA A 252 50.74 55.34 9.54
C ALA A 252 51.66 56.56 9.31
N PRO A 253 51.09 57.76 9.11
CA PRO A 253 51.89 58.97 8.92
C PRO A 253 52.73 59.25 10.18
N PRO A 254 53.96 59.77 10.01
CA PRO A 254 54.80 60.14 11.14
C PRO A 254 54.12 61.24 11.97
N PRO A 255 54.34 61.26 13.31
CA PRO A 255 53.81 62.31 14.15
C PRO A 255 54.34 63.69 13.71
N GLU A 256 53.42 64.65 13.59
CA GLU A 256 53.73 66.05 13.29
C GLU A 256 54.58 66.70 14.42
N PRO A 257 55.44 67.69 14.07
CA PRO A 257 56.44 68.26 14.98
C PRO A 257 55.87 69.09 16.13
#